data_AF-A0A521H765-F1
#
_entry.id   AF-A0A521H765-F1
#
_cell.length_a   1.000
_cell.length_b   1.000
_cell.length_c   1.000
_cell.angle_alpha   90.00
_cell.angle_beta   90.00
_cell.angle_gamma   90.00
#
_symmetry.space_group_name_H-M   'P 1'
#
loop_
_entity.id
_entity.type
_entity.pdbx_description
1 polymer ?
#
loop_
_entity_poly.entity_id
_entity_poly.type
_entity_poly.pdbx_seq_one_letter_code
_entity_poly.pdbx_strand_id
1 'polypeptide(L)'
;MIKRSQEELGRRTAILSEIFDERDRQDAKFGEQNHPPLLWLAIAQEEIGEAAQAVLHVREGKPGASLEKYRAEMLQVAAVALSALEAFDRHPQRCRRCGCTEVAACPGGCAWLEEDLCTACGVEPA
;
A
#
# COMPACT_ATOMS: atom_id res chain seq x y z
N MET A 1 -26.07 -4.04 -11.66
CA MET A 1 -25.35 -5.03 -10.83
C MET A 1 -24.60 -5.98 -11.75
N ILE A 2 -23.27 -6.03 -11.69
CA ILE A 2 -22.45 -6.91 -12.54
C ILE A 2 -22.47 -8.32 -11.90
N LYS A 3 -22.95 -9.33 -12.64
CA LYS A 3 -22.87 -10.74 -12.24
C LYS A 3 -21.55 -11.31 -12.78
N ARG A 4 -20.69 -11.79 -11.88
CA ARG A 4 -19.46 -12.53 -12.23
C ARG A 4 -19.74 -14.02 -12.31
N SER A 5 -18.94 -14.77 -13.07
CA SER A 5 -19.06 -16.25 -13.07
C SER A 5 -18.41 -16.85 -11.82
N GLN A 6 -18.79 -18.09 -11.47
CA GLN A 6 -18.18 -18.81 -10.34
C GLN A 6 -16.68 -19.05 -10.58
N GLU A 7 -16.29 -19.31 -11.83
CA GLU A 7 -14.90 -19.50 -12.24
C GLU A 7 -14.09 -18.20 -12.15
N GLU A 8 -14.68 -17.07 -12.53
CA GLU A 8 -14.08 -15.74 -12.38
C GLU A 8 -13.88 -15.38 -10.89
N LEU A 9 -14.86 -15.70 -10.04
CA LEU A 9 -14.76 -15.52 -8.60
C LEU A 9 -13.65 -16.38 -8.01
N GLY A 10 -13.61 -17.68 -8.33
CA GLY A 10 -12.58 -18.61 -7.86
C GLY A 10 -11.16 -18.18 -8.26
N ARG A 11 -10.96 -17.74 -9.51
CA ARG A 11 -9.67 -17.19 -9.97
C ARG A 11 -9.25 -15.94 -9.19
N ARG A 12 -10.19 -15.04 -8.85
CA ARG A 12 -9.89 -13.85 -8.04
C ARG A 12 -9.57 -14.22 -6.58
N THR A 13 -10.27 -15.19 -6.00
CA THR A 13 -10.00 -15.68 -4.64
C THR A 13 -8.63 -16.34 -4.53
N ALA A 14 -8.21 -17.13 -5.52
CA ALA A 14 -6.87 -17.70 -5.56
C ALA A 14 -5.77 -16.62 -5.56
N ILE A 15 -5.89 -15.61 -6.43
CA ILE A 15 -4.94 -14.48 -6.49
C ILE A 15 -4.88 -13.71 -5.17
N LEU A 16 -6.02 -13.50 -4.49
CA LEU A 16 -6.04 -12.85 -3.18
C LEU A 16 -5.33 -13.70 -2.11
N SER A 17 -5.47 -15.02 -2.13
CA SER A 17 -4.71 -15.92 -1.26
C SER A 17 -3.20 -15.75 -1.46
N GLU A 18 -2.75 -15.74 -2.72
CA GLU A 18 -1.33 -15.60 -3.05
C GLU A 18 -0.76 -14.22 -2.65
N ILE A 19 -1.58 -13.17 -2.62
CA ILE A 19 -1.19 -11.85 -2.07
C ILE A 19 -1.01 -11.92 -0.55
N PHE A 20 -1.86 -12.66 0.16
CA PHE A 20 -1.71 -12.88 1.61
C PHE A 20 -0.48 -13.76 1.92
N ASP A 21 -0.25 -14.85 1.18
CA ASP A 21 0.94 -15.70 1.32
C ASP A 21 2.24 -14.88 1.13
N GLU A 22 2.22 -13.92 0.20
CA GLU A 22 3.34 -13.01 -0.06
C GLU A 22 3.49 -11.93 1.03
N ARG A 23 2.40 -11.37 1.57
CA ARG A 23 2.42 -10.48 2.74
C ARG A 23 3.01 -11.20 3.96
N ASP A 24 2.57 -12.42 4.23
CA ASP A 24 3.09 -13.26 5.33
C ASP A 24 4.59 -13.54 5.16
N ARG A 25 5.06 -13.81 3.92
CA ARG A 25 6.49 -13.97 3.62
C ARG A 25 7.28 -12.69 3.91
N GLN A 26 6.73 -11.52 3.56
CA GLN A 26 7.37 -10.24 3.83
C GLN A 26 7.39 -9.91 5.33
N ASP A 27 6.30 -10.15 6.06
CA ASP A 27 6.23 -10.01 7.52
C ASP A 27 7.23 -10.94 8.23
N ALA A 28 7.34 -12.20 7.79
CA ALA A 28 8.33 -13.13 8.33
C ALA A 28 9.79 -12.71 8.05
N LYS A 29 10.03 -11.93 6.99
CA LYS A 29 11.36 -11.47 6.58
C LYS A 29 11.77 -10.13 7.23
N PHE A 30 10.81 -9.22 7.41
CA PHE A 30 11.08 -7.82 7.81
C PHE A 30 10.44 -7.43 9.15
N GLY A 31 9.49 -8.21 9.66
CA GLY A 31 8.64 -7.85 10.80
C GLY A 31 7.61 -6.78 10.46
N GLU A 32 6.81 -6.38 11.46
CA GLU A 32 5.86 -5.27 11.33
C GLU A 32 6.60 -3.98 10.93
N GLN A 33 6.15 -3.33 9.86
CA GLN A 33 6.66 -2.03 9.41
C GLN A 33 5.56 -0.96 9.52
N ASN A 34 5.91 0.23 10.02
CA ASN A 34 4.99 1.36 10.19
C ASN A 34 5.59 2.64 9.60
N HIS A 35 5.89 2.60 8.29
CA HIS A 35 6.52 3.71 7.58
C HIS A 35 5.53 4.85 7.24
N PRO A 36 6.00 6.10 7.06
CA PRO A 36 5.18 7.17 6.52
C PRO A 36 4.81 6.90 5.05
N PRO A 37 3.67 7.45 4.54
CA PRO A 37 3.18 7.16 3.18
C PRO A 37 4.21 7.38 2.07
N LEU A 38 5.07 8.40 2.18
CA LEU A 38 6.13 8.68 1.21
C LEU A 38 7.13 7.52 1.08
N LEU A 39 7.50 6.88 2.18
CA LEU A 39 8.42 5.74 2.18
C LEU A 39 7.73 4.47 1.67
N TRP A 40 6.46 4.25 2.02
CA TRP A 40 5.67 3.17 1.42
C TRP A 40 5.54 3.28 -0.11
N LEU A 41 5.33 4.50 -0.63
CA LEU A 41 5.32 4.75 -2.08
C LEU A 41 6.69 4.46 -2.71
N ALA A 42 7.79 4.76 -2.04
CA ALA A 42 9.13 4.45 -2.53
C ALA A 42 9.38 2.92 -2.58
N ILE A 43 8.95 2.17 -1.56
CA ILE A 43 9.05 0.70 -1.53
C ILE A 43 8.18 0.08 -2.64
N ALA A 44 6.93 0.53 -2.80
CA ALA A 44 6.07 0.07 -3.88
C ALA A 44 6.64 0.38 -5.28
N GLN A 45 7.36 1.50 -5.42
CA GLN A 45 8.01 1.88 -6.67
C GLN A 45 9.20 0.97 -7.02
N GLU A 46 9.90 0.40 -6.04
CA GLU A 46 10.96 -0.60 -6.27
C GLU A 46 10.37 -1.91 -6.83
N GLU A 47 9.30 -2.44 -6.21
CA GLU A 47 8.61 -3.64 -6.69
C GLU A 47 8.01 -3.46 -8.11
N ILE A 48 7.48 -2.26 -8.40
CA ILE A 48 7.06 -1.88 -9.77
C ILE A 48 8.26 -1.85 -10.73
N GLY A 49 9.44 -1.44 -10.24
CA GLY A 49 10.71 -1.47 -10.96
C GLY A 49 11.13 -2.90 -11.32
N GLU A 50 11.10 -3.83 -10.36
CA GLU A 50 11.36 -5.25 -10.61
C GLU A 50 10.35 -5.84 -11.62
N ALA A 51 9.06 -5.52 -11.49
CA ALA A 51 8.02 -5.97 -12.41
C ALA A 51 8.28 -5.48 -13.85
N ALA A 52 8.63 -4.19 -14.00
CA ALA A 52 8.99 -3.61 -15.30
C ALA A 52 10.25 -4.27 -15.88
N GLN A 53 11.28 -4.47 -15.05
CA GLN A 53 12.53 -5.11 -15.46
C GLN A 53 12.30 -6.56 -15.94
N ALA A 54 11.45 -7.32 -15.27
CA ALA A 54 11.10 -8.69 -15.68
C ALA A 54 10.52 -8.73 -17.10
N VAL A 55 9.57 -7.83 -17.43
CA VAL A 55 8.98 -7.75 -18.78
C VAL A 55 10.00 -7.28 -19.82
N LEU A 56 10.83 -6.29 -19.48
CA LEU A 56 11.91 -5.80 -20.35
C LEU A 56 12.92 -6.92 -20.67
N HIS A 57 13.28 -7.73 -19.68
CA HIS A 57 14.20 -8.87 -19.84
C HIS A 57 13.65 -9.94 -20.78
N VAL A 58 12.34 -10.25 -20.70
CA VAL A 58 11.66 -11.16 -21.64
C VAL A 58 11.67 -10.57 -23.06
N ARG A 59 11.33 -9.29 -23.22
CA ARG A 59 11.34 -8.58 -24.52
C ARG A 59 12.73 -8.55 -25.15
N GLU A 60 13.78 -8.40 -24.34
CA GLU A 60 15.18 -8.36 -24.76
C GLU A 60 15.80 -9.76 -24.97
N GLY A 61 15.03 -10.84 -24.73
CA GLY A 61 15.50 -12.21 -24.90
C GLY A 61 16.63 -12.60 -23.95
N LYS A 62 16.71 -11.98 -22.75
CA LYS A 62 17.79 -12.27 -21.80
C LYS A 62 17.71 -13.72 -21.30
N PRO A 63 18.84 -14.45 -21.20
CA PRO A 63 18.86 -15.80 -20.67
C PRO A 63 18.17 -15.89 -19.30
N GLY A 64 17.25 -16.84 -19.14
CA GLY A 64 16.51 -17.06 -17.88
C GLY A 64 15.36 -16.07 -17.61
N ALA A 65 15.06 -15.13 -18.50
CA ALA A 65 13.90 -14.24 -18.33
C ALA A 65 12.56 -14.99 -18.49
N SER A 66 11.60 -14.75 -17.61
CA SER A 66 10.26 -15.36 -17.67
C SER A 66 9.15 -14.38 -17.27
N LEU A 67 7.93 -14.62 -17.78
CA LEU A 67 6.73 -13.92 -17.32
C LEU A 67 6.24 -14.42 -15.95
N GLU A 68 6.81 -15.53 -15.43
CA GLU A 68 6.55 -16.00 -14.07
C GLU A 68 7.19 -15.07 -13.04
N LYS A 69 8.42 -14.56 -13.29
CA LYS A 69 9.03 -13.49 -12.48
C LYS A 69 8.14 -12.25 -12.50
N TYR A 70 7.67 -11.79 -13.67
CA TYR A 70 6.72 -10.67 -13.75
C TYR A 70 5.44 -10.90 -12.90
N ARG A 71 4.87 -12.11 -12.94
CA ARG A 71 3.70 -12.46 -12.10
C ARG A 71 4.04 -12.40 -10.61
N ALA A 72 5.21 -12.88 -10.21
CA ALA A 72 5.68 -12.80 -8.82
C ALA A 72 5.85 -11.35 -8.37
N GLU A 73 6.45 -10.49 -9.19
CA GLU A 73 6.61 -9.06 -8.86
C GLU A 73 5.26 -8.36 -8.71
N MET A 74 4.28 -8.67 -9.57
CA MET A 74 2.93 -8.12 -9.41
C MET A 74 2.23 -8.57 -8.11
N LEU A 75 2.60 -9.74 -7.56
CA LEU A 75 2.17 -10.14 -6.20
C LEU A 75 2.93 -9.36 -5.13
N GLN A 76 4.26 -9.17 -5.26
CA GLN A 76 5.04 -8.35 -4.31
C GLN A 76 4.51 -6.91 -4.24
N VAL A 77 4.24 -6.26 -5.39
CA VAL A 77 3.60 -4.94 -5.50
C VAL A 77 2.26 -4.90 -4.74
N ALA A 78 1.42 -5.92 -4.91
CA ALA A 78 0.11 -5.98 -4.26
C ALA A 78 0.22 -6.20 -2.74
N ALA A 79 1.18 -7.02 -2.29
CA ALA A 79 1.45 -7.26 -0.87
C ALA A 79 2.09 -6.06 -0.15
N VAL A 80 2.92 -5.27 -0.84
CA VAL A 80 3.42 -3.98 -0.33
C VAL A 80 2.28 -2.97 -0.23
N ALA A 81 1.40 -2.89 -1.23
CA ALA A 81 0.23 -2.02 -1.17
C ALA A 81 -0.72 -2.39 -0.02
N LEU A 82 -0.92 -3.68 0.24
CA LEU A 82 -1.66 -4.18 1.41
C LEU A 82 -0.98 -3.75 2.72
N SER A 83 0.33 -3.98 2.86
CA SER A 83 1.07 -3.62 4.08
C SER A 83 1.07 -2.11 4.37
N ALA A 84 1.14 -1.28 3.32
CA ALA A 84 1.03 0.16 3.44
C ALA A 84 -0.34 0.60 3.97
N LEU A 85 -1.43 -0.05 3.55
CA LEU A 85 -2.78 0.20 4.08
C LEU A 85 -2.92 -0.26 5.53
N GLU A 86 -2.41 -1.46 5.86
CA GLU A 86 -2.41 -1.96 7.24
C GLU A 86 -1.63 -1.02 8.19
N ALA A 87 -0.47 -0.52 7.77
CA ALA A 87 0.32 0.45 8.52
C ALA A 87 -0.41 1.79 8.70
N PHE A 88 -1.09 2.28 7.66
CA PHE A 88 -1.90 3.49 7.71
C PHE A 88 -3.09 3.36 8.67
N ASP A 89 -3.79 2.22 8.64
CA ASP A 89 -4.94 1.93 9.50
C ASP A 89 -4.54 1.69 10.97
N ARG A 90 -3.34 1.15 11.24
CA ARG A 90 -2.80 0.99 12.61
C ARG A 90 -2.52 2.33 13.29
N HIS A 91 -1.96 3.30 12.57
CA HIS A 91 -1.48 4.57 13.14
C HIS A 91 -2.03 5.81 12.42
N PRO A 92 -3.36 6.03 12.43
CA PRO A 92 -3.94 7.22 11.81
C PRO A 92 -3.47 8.48 12.55
N GLN A 93 -2.92 9.44 11.79
CA GLN A 93 -2.55 10.75 12.30
C GLN A 93 -3.76 11.42 12.96
N ARG A 94 -3.59 11.93 14.18
CA ARG A 94 -4.66 12.48 15.04
C ARG A 94 -4.25 13.82 15.63
N CYS A 95 -5.13 14.81 15.54
CA CYS A 95 -4.89 16.07 16.23
C CYS A 95 -5.06 15.91 17.75
N ARG A 96 -4.00 16.23 18.52
CA ARG A 96 -3.90 16.23 19.99
C ARG A 96 -4.97 17.04 20.72
N ARG A 97 -5.70 17.92 20.01
CA ARG A 97 -6.71 18.83 20.58
C ARG A 97 -8.15 18.47 20.20
N CYS A 98 -8.44 18.17 18.93
CA CYS A 98 -9.80 17.88 18.46
C CYS A 98 -10.03 16.43 18.00
N GLY A 99 -8.99 15.61 17.88
CA GLY A 99 -9.08 14.24 17.42
C GLY A 99 -9.41 14.04 15.94
N CYS A 100 -9.43 15.11 15.12
CA CYS A 100 -9.55 14.99 13.67
C CYS A 100 -8.42 14.13 13.08
N THR A 101 -8.67 13.53 11.92
CA THR A 101 -7.75 12.60 11.23
C THR A 101 -7.68 12.90 9.74
N GLU A 102 -6.75 12.25 9.03
CA GLU A 102 -6.62 12.34 7.56
C GLU A 102 -7.93 12.06 6.81
N VAL A 103 -8.80 11.19 7.36
CA VAL A 103 -10.08 10.81 6.75
C VAL A 103 -11.29 11.49 7.39
N ALA A 104 -11.09 12.29 8.44
CA ALA A 104 -12.17 12.96 9.18
C ALA A 104 -11.68 14.32 9.71
N ALA A 105 -11.77 15.34 8.86
CA ALA A 105 -11.42 16.73 9.16
C ALA A 105 -12.41 17.41 10.13
N CYS A 106 -12.01 18.55 10.67
CA CYS A 106 -12.89 19.41 11.48
C CYS A 106 -14.11 19.92 10.69
N PRO A 107 -15.21 20.32 11.35
CA PRO A 107 -16.29 21.07 10.70
C PRO A 107 -15.74 22.33 10.01
N GLY A 108 -16.05 22.49 8.72
CA GLY A 108 -15.48 23.57 7.88
C GLY A 108 -14.13 23.23 7.23
N GLY A 109 -13.53 22.09 7.55
CA GLY A 109 -12.23 21.64 7.03
C GLY A 109 -11.05 22.07 7.89
N CYS A 110 -9.96 21.31 7.80
CA CYS A 110 -8.66 21.63 8.38
C CYS A 110 -7.55 20.95 7.58
N ALA A 111 -6.31 21.42 7.74
CA ALA A 111 -5.10 20.75 7.26
C ALA A 111 -4.20 20.43 8.47
N TRP A 112 -3.11 19.69 8.27
CA TRP A 112 -2.09 19.52 9.31
C TRP A 112 -1.18 20.73 9.40
N LEU A 113 -0.84 21.10 10.63
CA LEU A 113 0.13 22.13 10.99
C LEU A 113 1.40 21.49 11.56
N GLU A 114 1.23 20.44 12.37
CA GLU A 114 2.28 19.59 12.95
C GLU A 114 1.83 18.11 12.85
N GLU A 115 2.72 17.16 13.18
CA GLU A 115 2.42 15.72 13.16
C GLU A 115 1.17 15.35 13.99
N ASP A 116 0.88 16.06 15.08
CA ASP A 116 -0.31 15.84 15.90
C ASP A 116 -1.14 17.14 16.13
N LEU A 117 -1.06 18.14 15.23
CA LEU A 117 -1.86 19.36 15.34
C LEU A 117 -2.45 19.79 13.99
N CYS A 118 -3.76 20.07 13.95
CA CYS A 118 -4.42 20.60 12.76
C CYS A 118 -4.54 22.14 12.81
N THR A 119 -4.67 22.77 11.63
CA THR A 119 -4.77 24.23 11.48
C THR A 119 -5.93 24.83 12.28
N ALA A 120 -7.09 24.16 12.34
CA ALA A 120 -8.24 24.62 13.12
C ALA A 120 -8.00 24.63 14.65
N CYS A 121 -6.99 23.90 15.13
CA CYS A 121 -6.60 23.84 16.54
C CYS A 121 -5.34 24.64 16.88
N GLY A 122 -4.53 24.97 15.87
CA GLY A 122 -3.28 25.72 15.99
C GLY A 122 -3.40 27.23 15.80
N VAL A 123 -4.58 27.76 15.44
CA VAL A 123 -4.83 29.21 15.55
C VAL A 123 -4.99 29.55 17.03
N GLU A 124 -4.07 30.35 17.57
CA GLU A 124 -4.30 31.02 18.85
C GLU A 124 -5.41 32.08 18.68
N PRO A 125 -6.36 32.19 19.62
CA PRO A 125 -7.31 33.30 19.61
C PRO A 125 -6.56 34.61 19.88
N ALA A 126 -6.81 35.61 19.01
CA ALA A 126 -6.33 36.98 19.16
C ALA A 126 -7.08 37.75 20.27
#